data_AF-A0A116KY94-F1
#
_entry.id   AF-A0A116KY94-F1
#
_cell.length_a   1.000
_cell.length_b   1.000
_cell.length_c   1.000
_cell.angle_alpha   90.00
_cell.angle_beta   90.00
_cell.angle_gamma   90.00
#
_symmetry.space_group_name_H-M   'P 1'
#
loop_
_entity.id
_entity.type
_entity.pdbx_description
1 polymer ?
#
loop_
_entity_poly.entity_id
_entity_poly.type
_entity_poly.pdbx_seq_one_letter_code
_entity_poly.pdbx_strand_id
1 'polypeptide(L)'
;MRKERTMEAQVTKNGYKYYIHKPRKPIPVTPQAVPSEAKWKKGLTWLGGALLVGLKNLPYLIMRTAILLVTTPLMILLFIFNLIKSLIVTAIGWFVFKVVVFFLLGFGIQGYVLLTRKEIPAPEWFNNLMSTFVFPHGVPIYYGWETTIIVVLAIITALSLTIYSRDEL
;
A
#
# COMPACT_ATOMS: atom_id res chain seq x y z
N MET A 1 9.29 -37.39 31.81
CA MET A 1 8.05 -36.96 31.12
C MET A 1 7.65 -35.59 31.64
N ARG A 2 7.63 -34.57 30.77
CA ARG A 2 7.48 -33.15 31.12
C ARG A 2 5.98 -32.82 31.31
N LYS A 3 5.56 -32.49 32.53
CA LYS A 3 4.17 -32.09 32.84
C LYS A 3 3.85 -30.75 32.16
N GLU A 4 2.91 -30.75 31.21
CA GLU A 4 2.31 -29.52 30.71
C GLU A 4 1.50 -28.84 31.83
N ARG A 5 1.77 -27.54 32.02
CA ARG A 5 1.39 -26.77 33.22
C ARG A 5 -0.06 -26.25 33.19
N THR A 6 -0.92 -26.79 32.33
CA THR A 6 -2.21 -26.19 31.93
C THR A 6 -3.44 -27.08 32.14
N MET A 7 -3.29 -28.21 32.84
CA MET A 7 -4.40 -29.13 33.14
C MET A 7 -4.62 -29.23 34.65
N GLU A 8 -5.85 -29.01 35.10
CA GLU A 8 -6.27 -29.29 36.48
C GLU A 8 -6.99 -30.64 36.52
N ALA A 9 -6.62 -31.49 37.48
CA ALA A 9 -7.24 -32.78 37.69
C ALA A 9 -8.49 -32.60 38.56
N GLN A 10 -9.64 -33.00 38.05
CA GLN A 10 -10.87 -33.09 38.84
C GLN A 10 -11.21 -34.54 39.10
N VAL A 11 -11.63 -34.84 40.34
CA VAL A 11 -12.05 -36.17 40.76
C VAL A 11 -13.56 -36.16 40.92
N THR A 12 -14.24 -37.02 40.18
CA THR A 12 -15.69 -37.23 40.36
C THR A 12 -15.98 -37.86 41.72
N LYS A 13 -17.22 -37.74 42.21
CA LYS A 13 -17.67 -38.41 43.44
C LYS A 13 -17.52 -39.95 43.38
N ASN A 14 -17.43 -40.52 42.18
CA ASN A 14 -17.19 -41.96 41.94
C ASN A 14 -15.69 -42.32 41.81
N GLY A 15 -14.76 -41.41 42.13
CA GLY A 15 -13.32 -41.71 42.22
C GLY A 15 -12.55 -41.64 40.90
N TYR A 16 -13.21 -41.45 39.76
CA TYR A 16 -12.54 -41.29 38.47
C TYR A 16 -11.92 -39.89 38.33
N LYS A 17 -10.64 -39.83 37.94
CA LYS A 17 -9.88 -38.61 37.68
C LYS A 17 -9.88 -38.28 36.21
N TYR A 18 -10.25 -37.05 35.86
CA TYR A 18 -10.15 -36.54 34.50
C TYR A 18 -9.50 -35.15 34.52
N TYR A 19 -8.80 -34.84 33.44
CA TYR A 19 -8.04 -33.59 33.28
C TYR A 19 -8.82 -32.66 32.37
N ILE A 20 -9.10 -31.45 32.84
CA ILE A 20 -9.83 -30.44 32.06
C ILE A 20 -8.87 -29.29 31.74
N HIS A 21 -8.89 -28.82 30.50
CA HIS A 21 -8.21 -27.59 30.10
C HIS A 21 -8.88 -26.39 30.76
N LYS A 22 -8.10 -25.49 31.37
CA LYS A 22 -8.63 -24.22 31.86
C LYS A 22 -9.28 -23.45 30.71
N PRO A 23 -10.56 -23.03 30.82
CA PRO A 23 -11.10 -22.07 29.89
C PRO A 23 -10.27 -20.79 30.00
N ARG A 24 -9.67 -20.39 28.89
CA ARG A 24 -8.90 -19.14 28.78
C ARG A 24 -9.86 -18.00 29.11
N LYS A 25 -9.62 -17.29 30.22
CA LYS A 25 -10.39 -16.08 30.57
C LYS A 25 -10.43 -15.19 29.31
N PRO A 26 -11.60 -14.78 28.82
CA PRO A 26 -11.67 -13.84 27.72
C PRO A 26 -10.96 -12.56 28.20
N ILE A 27 -9.89 -12.20 27.49
CA ILE A 27 -9.24 -10.92 27.66
C ILE A 27 -10.33 -9.88 27.38
N PRO A 28 -10.59 -8.91 28.27
CA PRO A 28 -11.54 -7.86 27.99
C PRO A 28 -11.04 -7.12 26.75
N VAL A 29 -11.74 -7.28 25.63
CA VAL A 29 -11.48 -6.55 24.40
C VAL A 29 -11.99 -5.14 24.65
N THR A 30 -11.18 -4.31 25.30
CA THR A 30 -11.30 -2.87 25.14
C THR A 30 -11.04 -2.62 23.65
N PRO A 31 -11.94 -1.96 22.91
CA PRO A 31 -11.62 -1.50 21.57
C PRO A 31 -10.50 -0.48 21.72
N GLN A 32 -9.25 -0.93 21.64
CA GLN A 32 -8.13 -0.03 21.48
C GLN A 32 -8.39 0.65 20.13
N ALA A 33 -8.81 1.91 20.21
CA ALA A 33 -8.82 2.82 19.09
C ALA A 33 -7.41 2.80 18.50
N VAL A 34 -7.22 1.99 17.45
CA VAL A 34 -5.97 1.93 16.72
C VAL A 34 -5.73 3.35 16.23
N PRO A 35 -4.68 4.04 16.70
CA PRO A 35 -4.45 5.42 16.33
C PRO A 35 -4.35 5.43 14.80
N SER A 36 -5.12 6.29 14.14
CA SER A 36 -5.15 6.42 12.69
C SER A 36 -3.75 6.53 12.09
N GLU A 37 -2.80 7.11 12.82
CA GLU A 37 -1.38 7.20 12.47
C GLU A 37 -0.71 5.84 12.23
N ALA A 38 -1.04 4.81 13.03
CA ALA A 38 -0.48 3.47 12.86
C ALA A 38 -0.99 2.80 11.58
N LYS A 39 -2.24 3.07 11.18
CA LYS A 39 -2.78 2.56 9.91
C LYS A 39 -2.15 3.24 8.70
N TRP A 40 -1.90 4.56 8.77
CA TRP A 40 -1.23 5.30 7.70
C TRP A 40 0.23 4.87 7.51
N LYS A 41 1.00 4.76 8.61
CA LYS A 41 2.37 4.25 8.53
C LYS A 41 2.43 2.84 8.00
N LYS A 42 1.51 1.96 8.44
CA LYS A 42 1.41 0.58 7.96
C LYS A 42 1.01 0.53 6.49
N GLY A 43 0.09 1.38 6.03
CA GLY A 43 -0.30 1.49 4.63
C GLY A 43 0.84 1.96 3.73
N LEU A 44 1.63 2.95 4.16
CA LEU A 44 2.75 3.49 3.38
C LEU A 44 3.93 2.50 3.31
N THR A 45 4.29 1.86 4.42
CA THR A 45 5.31 0.79 4.42
C THR A 45 4.86 -0.43 3.63
N TRP A 46 3.57 -0.75 3.68
CA TRP A 46 2.99 -1.83 2.87
C TRP A 46 3.01 -1.51 1.38
N LEU A 47 2.61 -0.30 0.96
CA LEU A 47 2.68 0.13 -0.43
C LEU A 47 4.13 0.12 -0.95
N GLY A 48 5.09 0.62 -0.16
CA GLY A 48 6.51 0.60 -0.52
C GLY A 48 7.07 -0.82 -0.63
N GLY A 49 6.74 -1.69 0.34
CA GLY A 49 7.16 -3.10 0.31
C GLY A 49 6.54 -3.88 -0.85
N ALA A 50 5.25 -3.68 -1.12
CA ALA A 50 4.54 -4.33 -2.22
C ALA A 50 5.05 -3.87 -3.60
N LEU A 51 5.43 -2.60 -3.74
CA LEU A 51 6.06 -2.08 -4.97
C LEU A 51 7.46 -2.64 -5.16
N LEU A 52 8.29 -2.70 -4.11
CA LEU A 52 9.66 -3.24 -4.19
C LEU A 52 9.68 -4.74 -4.48
N VAL A 53 8.84 -5.51 -3.79
CA VAL A 53 8.66 -6.95 -4.05
C VAL A 53 8.08 -7.17 -5.45
N GLY A 54 7.12 -6.34 -5.85
CA GLY A 54 6.56 -6.32 -7.19
C GLY A 54 7.63 -6.12 -8.27
N LEU A 55 8.50 -5.12 -8.11
CA LEU A 55 9.56 -4.81 -9.08
C LEU A 55 10.60 -5.93 -9.18
N LYS A 56 11.00 -6.50 -8.04
CA LYS A 56 12.04 -7.54 -7.99
C LYS A 56 11.54 -8.90 -8.48
N ASN A 57 10.26 -9.19 -8.30
CA ASN A 57 9.65 -10.47 -8.68
C ASN A 57 8.75 -10.35 -9.92
N LEU A 58 8.80 -9.24 -10.66
CA LEU A 58 7.99 -9.00 -11.87
C LEU A 58 7.94 -10.22 -12.81
N PRO A 59 9.06 -10.86 -13.19
CA PRO A 59 9.03 -12.01 -14.09
C PRO A 59 8.28 -13.21 -13.51
N TYR A 60 8.48 -13.46 -12.21
CA TYR A 60 7.82 -14.54 -11.48
C TYR A 60 6.33 -14.28 -11.26
N LEU A 61 5.95 -13.03 -10.94
CA LEU A 61 4.55 -12.62 -10.78
C LEU A 61 3.80 -12.70 -12.12
N ILE A 62 4.42 -12.29 -13.22
CA ILE A 62 3.84 -12.42 -14.56
C ILE A 62 3.63 -13.90 -14.90
N MET A 63 4.64 -14.75 -14.68
CA MET A 63 4.56 -16.18 -15.00
C MET A 63 3.51 -16.91 -14.15
N ARG A 64 3.46 -16.64 -12.84
CA ARG A 64 2.46 -17.23 -11.93
C ARG A 64 1.05 -16.75 -12.25
N THR A 65 0.88 -15.47 -12.55
CA THR A 65 -0.42 -14.91 -12.96
C THR A 65 -0.84 -15.48 -14.31
N ALA A 66 0.08 -15.64 -15.27
CA ALA A 66 -0.21 -16.26 -16.57
C ALA A 66 -0.69 -17.71 -16.43
N ILE A 67 -0.02 -18.51 -15.60
CA ILE A 67 -0.44 -19.90 -15.32
C ILE A 67 -1.83 -19.92 -14.65
N LEU A 68 -2.09 -18.99 -13.72
CA LEU A 68 -3.38 -18.91 -13.01
C LEU A 68 -4.52 -18.37 -13.88
N LEU A 69 -4.24 -17.41 -14.76
CA LEU A 69 -5.15 -16.82 -15.74
C LEU A 69 -5.71 -17.89 -16.68
N VAL A 70 -4.87 -18.85 -17.09
CA VAL A 70 -5.28 -19.97 -17.94
C VAL A 70 -6.15 -20.98 -17.19
N THR A 71 -5.91 -21.16 -15.88
CA THR A 71 -6.60 -22.21 -15.10
C THR A 71 -7.93 -21.78 -14.48
N THR A 72 -8.23 -20.48 -14.35
CA THR A 72 -9.45 -20.04 -13.63
C THR A 72 -10.03 -18.75 -14.21
N PRO A 73 -11.16 -18.80 -14.95
CA PRO A 73 -11.79 -17.63 -15.56
C PRO A 73 -12.11 -16.49 -14.58
N LEU A 74 -12.42 -16.84 -13.32
CA LEU A 74 -12.70 -15.87 -12.25
C LEU A 74 -11.48 -14.98 -11.91
N MET A 75 -10.26 -15.50 -12.06
CA MET A 75 -9.03 -14.75 -11.77
C MET A 75 -8.82 -13.60 -12.77
N ILE A 76 -9.27 -13.79 -14.01
CA ILE A 76 -9.22 -12.75 -15.04
C ILE A 76 -10.09 -11.57 -14.63
N LEU A 77 -11.29 -11.86 -14.11
CA LEU A 77 -12.23 -10.83 -13.68
C LEU A 77 -11.69 -10.05 -12.47
N LEU A 78 -11.14 -10.75 -11.47
CA LEU A 78 -10.50 -10.12 -10.31
C LEU A 78 -9.30 -9.28 -10.70
N PHE A 79 -8.46 -9.78 -11.61
CA PHE A 79 -7.32 -9.04 -12.12
C PHE A 79 -7.74 -7.76 -12.84
N ILE A 80 -8.74 -7.82 -13.73
CA ILE A 80 -9.26 -6.64 -14.45
C ILE A 80 -9.83 -5.62 -13.46
N PHE A 81 -10.61 -6.06 -12.46
CA PHE A 81 -11.14 -5.17 -11.43
C PHE A 81 -10.03 -4.49 -10.62
N ASN A 82 -9.03 -5.25 -10.20
CA ASN A 82 -7.85 -4.73 -9.49
C ASN A 82 -7.02 -3.81 -10.38
N LEU A 83 -6.91 -4.09 -11.68
CA LEU A 83 -6.21 -3.27 -12.65
C LEU A 83 -6.88 -1.91 -12.79
N ILE A 84 -8.20 -1.86 -13.01
CA ILE A 84 -8.95 -0.60 -13.09
C ILE A 84 -8.80 0.20 -11.81
N LYS A 85 -8.96 -0.46 -10.64
CA LYS A 85 -8.81 0.20 -9.34
C LYS A 85 -7.40 0.77 -9.15
N SER A 86 -6.38 -0.02 -9.47
CA SER A 86 -4.99 0.41 -9.38
C SER A 86 -4.71 1.58 -10.32
N LEU A 87 -5.24 1.56 -11.54
CA LEU A 87 -5.06 2.60 -12.54
C LEU A 87 -5.59 3.94 -12.03
N ILE A 88 -6.81 3.96 -11.50
CA ILE A 88 -7.42 5.15 -10.91
C ILE A 88 -6.57 5.67 -9.74
N VAL A 89 -6.18 4.80 -8.81
CA VAL A 89 -5.37 5.19 -7.64
C VAL A 89 -4.01 5.74 -8.07
N THR A 90 -3.34 5.12 -9.03
CA THR A 90 -2.05 5.58 -9.54
C THR A 90 -2.16 6.89 -10.31
N ALA A 91 -3.22 7.10 -11.09
CA ALA A 91 -3.44 8.34 -11.82
C ALA A 91 -3.71 9.51 -10.85
N ILE A 92 -4.55 9.31 -9.84
CA ILE A 92 -4.80 10.31 -8.78
C ILE A 92 -3.51 10.55 -7.99
N GLY A 93 -2.81 9.48 -7.60
CA GLY A 93 -1.55 9.56 -6.87
C GLY A 93 -0.47 10.32 -7.63
N TRP A 94 -0.39 10.13 -8.95
CA TRP A 94 0.52 10.88 -9.82
C TRP A 94 0.21 12.37 -9.82
N PHE A 95 -1.07 12.74 -9.93
CA PHE A 95 -1.49 14.13 -9.86
C PHE A 95 -1.16 14.76 -8.50
N VAL A 96 -1.50 14.08 -7.40
CA VAL A 96 -1.18 14.56 -6.04
C VAL A 96 0.34 14.71 -5.87
N PHE A 97 1.13 13.75 -6.36
CA PHE A 97 2.60 13.82 -6.33
C PHE A 97 3.12 15.09 -7.01
N LYS A 98 2.64 15.41 -8.22
CA LYS A 98 3.04 16.64 -8.93
C LYS A 98 2.76 17.90 -8.13
N VAL A 99 1.56 18.00 -7.56
CA VAL A 99 1.14 19.14 -6.74
C VAL A 99 2.05 19.28 -5.52
N VAL A 100 2.35 18.18 -4.83
CA VAL A 100 3.26 18.17 -3.68
C VAL A 100 4.67 18.62 -4.06
N VAL A 101 5.21 18.15 -5.19
CA VAL A 101 6.53 18.56 -5.69
C VAL A 101 6.55 20.06 -5.98
N PHE A 102 5.52 20.61 -6.63
CA PHE A 102 5.42 22.04 -6.90
C PHE A 102 5.45 22.87 -5.61
N PHE A 103 4.67 22.49 -4.60
CA PHE A 103 4.68 23.18 -3.31
C PHE A 103 6.03 23.05 -2.60
N LEU A 104 6.64 21.88 -2.57
CA LEU A 104 7.95 21.67 -1.94
C LEU A 104 9.03 22.56 -2.56
N LEU A 105 9.06 22.67 -3.89
CA LEU A 105 9.99 23.56 -4.59
C LEU A 105 9.71 25.03 -4.29
N GLY A 106 8.43 25.43 -4.29
CA GLY A 106 8.02 26.80 -3.96
C GLY A 106 8.42 27.18 -2.53
N PHE A 107 8.15 26.32 -1.55
CA PHE A 107 8.59 26.50 -0.17
C PHE A 107 10.11 26.51 -0.05
N GLY A 108 10.83 25.70 -0.83
CA GLY A 108 12.30 25.71 -0.86
C GLY A 108 12.87 27.04 -1.34
N ILE A 109 12.31 27.60 -2.44
CA ILE A 109 12.73 28.90 -2.98
C ILE A 109 12.43 30.01 -1.96
N GLN A 110 11.22 30.06 -1.41
CA GLN A 110 10.83 31.06 -0.42
C GLN A 110 11.65 30.95 0.88
N GLY A 111 11.90 29.71 1.33
CA GLY A 111 12.75 29.45 2.49
C GLY A 111 14.19 29.90 2.27
N TYR A 112 14.74 29.68 1.06
CA TYR A 112 16.07 30.15 0.71
C TYR A 112 16.18 31.68 0.68
N VAL A 113 15.19 32.37 0.10
CA VAL A 113 15.08 33.84 0.11
C VAL A 113 15.01 34.38 1.54
N LEU A 114 14.19 33.76 2.38
CA LEU A 114 14.05 34.13 3.79
C LEU A 114 15.35 33.98 4.57
N LEU A 115 16.08 32.88 4.36
CA LEU A 115 17.35 32.60 5.03
C LEU A 115 18.48 33.52 4.56
N THR A 116 18.54 33.82 3.26
CA THR A 116 19.61 34.63 2.69
C THR A 116 19.34 36.13 2.74
N ARG A 117 18.11 36.54 3.11
CA ARG A 117 17.65 37.95 3.11
C ARG A 117 17.83 38.65 1.76
N LYS A 118 17.95 37.88 0.68
CA LYS A 118 18.11 38.37 -0.69
C LYS A 118 16.78 38.21 -1.40
N GLU A 119 16.24 39.29 -1.93
CA GLU A 119 15.10 39.23 -2.84
C GLU A 119 15.57 38.63 -4.17
N ILE A 120 15.37 37.32 -4.31
CA ILE A 120 15.66 36.59 -5.54
C ILE A 120 14.30 36.24 -6.15
N PRO A 121 13.99 36.73 -7.36
CA PRO A 121 12.75 36.36 -8.04
C PRO A 121 12.72 34.86 -8.32
N ALA A 122 11.52 34.27 -8.32
CA ALA A 122 11.35 32.87 -8.65
C ALA A 122 11.91 32.60 -10.07
N PRO A 123 12.72 31.54 -10.25
CA PRO A 123 13.27 31.20 -11.56
C PRO A 123 12.17 30.97 -12.60
N GLU A 124 12.44 31.32 -13.86
CA GLU A 124 11.48 31.18 -14.97
C GLU A 124 11.01 29.73 -15.16
N TRP A 125 11.90 28.74 -14.97
CA TRP A 125 11.53 27.32 -15.01
C TRP A 125 10.49 26.95 -13.94
N PHE A 126 10.53 27.60 -12.76
CA PHE A 126 9.57 27.35 -11.68
C PHE A 126 8.20 27.97 -12.01
N ASN A 127 8.20 29.18 -12.57
CA ASN A 127 6.96 29.84 -13.03
C ASN A 127 6.27 29.02 -14.13
N ASN A 128 7.06 28.40 -15.02
CA ASN A 128 6.55 27.51 -16.06
C ASN A 128 6.24 26.09 -15.55
N LEU A 129 6.64 25.72 -14.34
CA LEU A 129 6.45 24.37 -13.81
C LEU A 129 4.96 24.00 -13.69
N MET A 130 4.11 24.98 -13.40
CA MET A 130 2.67 24.77 -13.29
C MET A 130 2.06 24.34 -14.64
N SER A 131 2.45 24.99 -15.73
CA SER A 131 1.93 24.73 -17.09
C SER A 131 2.68 23.65 -17.86
N THR A 132 3.89 23.28 -17.43
CA THR A 132 4.73 22.26 -18.09
C THR A 132 4.72 20.92 -17.36
N PHE A 133 4.65 20.91 -16.02
CA PHE A 133 4.71 19.68 -15.23
C PHE A 133 3.39 19.39 -14.52
N VAL A 134 2.77 20.34 -13.80
CA VAL A 134 1.56 20.05 -13.02
C VAL A 134 0.34 19.87 -13.92
N PHE A 135 0.13 20.79 -14.85
CA PHE A 135 -0.95 20.78 -15.85
C PHE A 135 -0.39 21.01 -17.26
N PRO A 136 0.39 20.08 -17.82
CA PRO A 136 0.82 20.15 -19.22
C PRO A 136 -0.38 20.30 -20.15
N HIS A 137 -0.37 21.34 -20.98
CA HIS A 137 -1.47 21.65 -21.91
C HIS A 137 -2.86 21.76 -21.25
N GLY A 138 -2.91 22.14 -19.96
CA GLY A 138 -4.15 22.29 -19.21
C GLY A 138 -4.77 20.98 -18.69
N VAL A 139 -4.08 19.84 -18.86
CA VAL A 139 -4.53 18.53 -18.36
C VAL A 139 -3.53 17.94 -17.34
N PRO A 140 -3.99 17.18 -16.34
CA PRO A 140 -3.10 16.60 -15.31
C PRO A 140 -2.08 15.59 -15.85
N ILE A 141 -2.41 14.92 -16.95
CA ILE A 141 -1.63 13.86 -17.58
C ILE A 141 -1.65 14.14 -19.08
N TYR A 142 -0.48 14.35 -19.68
CA TYR A 142 -0.39 14.67 -21.10
C TYR A 142 0.70 13.87 -21.80
N TYR A 143 1.86 13.71 -21.17
CA TYR A 143 2.99 13.09 -21.85
C TYR A 143 2.92 11.56 -21.81
N GLY A 144 3.36 10.92 -22.90
CA GLY A 144 3.37 9.45 -22.99
C GLY A 144 4.27 8.75 -21.96
N TRP A 145 5.29 9.43 -21.44
CA TRP A 145 6.12 8.88 -20.36
C TRP A 145 5.36 8.81 -19.04
N GLU A 146 4.43 9.75 -18.78
CA GLU A 146 3.60 9.75 -17.58
C GLU A 146 2.61 8.61 -17.60
N THR A 147 1.94 8.43 -18.73
CA THR A 147 1.00 7.32 -18.92
C THR A 147 1.73 5.98 -18.79
N THR A 148 2.96 5.87 -19.32
CA THR A 148 3.78 4.66 -19.16
C THR A 148 4.08 4.36 -17.69
N ILE A 149 4.50 5.34 -16.89
CA ILE A 149 4.77 5.16 -15.46
C ILE A 149 3.50 4.75 -14.71
N ILE A 150 2.39 5.43 -14.96
CA ILE A 150 1.09 5.14 -14.32
C ILE A 150 0.67 3.70 -14.64
N VAL A 151 0.72 3.29 -15.90
CA VAL A 151 0.34 1.94 -16.33
C VAL A 151 1.24 0.87 -15.73
N VAL A 152 2.57 1.06 -15.74
CA VAL A 152 3.52 0.11 -15.16
C VAL A 152 3.28 -0.05 -13.65
N LEU A 153 3.10 1.06 -12.93
CA LEU A 153 2.80 1.03 -11.49
C LEU A 153 1.46 0.36 -11.21
N ALA A 154 0.44 0.65 -12.03
CA ALA A 154 -0.89 0.03 -11.94
C ALA A 154 -0.81 -1.48 -12.15
N ILE A 155 -0.10 -1.96 -13.18
CA ILE A 155 0.07 -3.40 -13.43
C ILE A 155 0.77 -4.08 -12.24
N ILE A 156 1.85 -3.50 -11.72
CA ILE A 156 2.57 -4.06 -10.57
C ILE A 156 1.65 -4.15 -9.35
N THR A 157 0.93 -3.07 -9.02
CA THR A 157 0.01 -3.06 -7.88
C THR A 157 -1.16 -4.01 -8.07
N ALA A 158 -1.73 -4.10 -9.28
CA ALA A 158 -2.81 -5.04 -9.61
C ALA A 158 -2.36 -6.50 -9.49
N LEU A 159 -1.17 -6.83 -10.00
CA LEU A 159 -0.58 -8.16 -9.85
C LEU A 159 -0.35 -8.51 -8.38
N SER A 160 0.25 -7.60 -7.62
CA SER A 160 0.48 -7.79 -6.18
C SER A 160 -0.82 -8.00 -5.40
N LEU A 161 -1.85 -7.19 -5.67
CA LEU A 161 -3.18 -7.31 -5.03
C LEU A 161 -3.86 -8.65 -5.36
N THR A 162 -3.78 -9.07 -6.62
CA THR A 162 -4.43 -10.30 -7.10
C THR A 162 -3.77 -11.56 -6.55
N ILE A 163 -2.46 -11.51 -6.28
CA ILE A 163 -1.74 -12.65 -5.71
C ILE A 163 -1.91 -12.69 -4.19
N TYR A 164 -1.85 -11.54 -3.52
CA TYR A 164 -1.94 -11.45 -2.06
C TYR A 164 -3.36 -11.73 -1.52
N SER A 165 -4.42 -11.45 -2.30
CA SER A 165 -5.80 -11.78 -1.88
C SER A 165 -6.05 -13.27 -1.65
N ARG A 166 -5.11 -14.15 -2.03
CA ARG A 166 -5.18 -15.60 -1.79
C ARG A 166 -4.57 -16.01 -0.44
N ASP A 167 -3.61 -15.26 0.11
CA ASP A 167 -2.94 -15.66 1.37
C ASP A 167 -3.81 -15.40 2.62
N GLU A 168 -4.96 -14.72 2.45
CA GLU A 168 -5.93 -14.44 3.51
C GLU A 168 -7.20 -15.32 3.45
N LEU A 169 -7.28 -16.28 2.52
CA LEU A 169 -8.38 -17.25 2.36
C LEU A 169 -7.93 -18.67 2.74
#